data_AF-A0A9D4GGY9-F1
#
_entry.id   AF-A0A9D4GGY9-F1
#
_cell.length_a   1.000
_cell.length_b   1.000
_cell.length_c   1.000
_cell.angle_alpha   90.00
_cell.angle_beta   90.00
_cell.angle_gamma   90.00
#
_symmetry.space_group_name_H-M   'P 1'
#
loop_
_entity.id
_entity.type
_entity.pdbx_description
1 polymer ?
#
loop_
_entity_poly.entity_id
_entity_poly.type
_entity_poly.pdbx_seq_one_letter_code
_entity_poly.pdbx_strand_id
1 'polypeptide(L)' 'MYCKKCPLDWGIVADCDGVDLFILKLKCFKLRNMRTGVVSQHKKWLDVPYDVPELGPEDIPKYFRNETEGNASPE' A
#
# COMPACT_ATOMS: atom_id res chain seq x y z
N MET A 1 4.20 3.96 -9.27
CA MET A 1 4.78 2.91 -8.41
C MET A 1 4.56 1.58 -9.09
N TYR A 2 5.63 0.84 -9.39
CA TYR A 2 5.53 -0.40 -10.20
C TYR A 2 5.92 -1.64 -9.38
N CYS A 3 5.40 -2.79 -9.78
CA CYS A 3 5.90 -4.07 -9.29
C CYS A 3 7.40 -4.21 -9.59
N LYS A 4 8.21 -4.60 -8.60
CA LYS A 4 9.65 -4.83 -8.81
C LYS A 4 9.97 -6.02 -9.73
N LYS A 5 8.98 -6.88 -10.04
CA LYS A 5 9.16 -8.12 -10.80
C LYS A 5 8.48 -8.10 -12.18
N CYS A 6 7.61 -7.14 -12.47
CA CYS A 6 6.89 -7.05 -13.73
C CYS A 6 6.50 -5.60 -14.03
N PRO A 7 6.17 -5.24 -15.29
CA PRO A 7 5.86 -3.84 -15.65
C PRO A 7 4.47 -3.36 -15.16
N LEU A 8 3.83 -4.10 -14.24
CA LEU A 8 2.50 -3.76 -13.74
C LEU A 8 2.57 -2.53 -12.82
N ASP A 9 1.83 -1.48 -13.19
CA ASP A 9 1.62 -0.31 -12.35
C ASP A 9 0.71 -0.65 -11.17
N TRP A 10 1.21 -0.48 -9.95
CA TRP A 10 0.48 -0.70 -8.70
C TRP A 10 -0.25 0.55 -8.21
N GLY A 11 0.12 1.73 -8.67
CA GLY A 11 -0.46 2.98 -8.19
C GLY A 11 0.54 4.13 -8.10
N ILE A 12 0.32 5.04 -7.16
CA ILE A 12 1.09 6.28 -7.02
C ILE A 12 1.68 6.40 -5.62
N VAL A 13 2.69 7.25 -5.47
CA VAL A 13 3.13 7.76 -4.18
C VAL A 13 2.51 9.15 -4.04
N ALA A 14 1.85 9.42 -2.91
CA ALA A 14 1.25 10.71 -2.59
C ALA A 14 1.91 11.28 -1.34
N ASP A 15 2.35 12.53 -1.40
CA ASP A 15 2.84 13.25 -0.23
C ASP A 15 1.64 13.69 0.62
N CYS A 16 1.70 13.42 1.92
CA CYS A 16 0.75 13.91 2.91
C CYS A 16 1.54 14.46 4.10
N ASP A 17 1.62 15.79 4.20
CA ASP A 17 2.35 16.50 5.25
C ASP A 17 3.81 16.04 5.42
N GLY A 18 4.50 15.79 4.31
CA GLY A 18 5.90 15.35 4.28
C GLY A 18 6.09 13.85 4.49
N VAL A 19 5.01 13.07 4.48
CA VAL A 19 5.03 11.60 4.55
C VAL A 19 4.61 11.01 3.20
N ASP A 20 5.47 10.18 2.63
CA ASP A 20 5.18 9.48 1.37
C ASP A 20 4.24 8.29 1.60
N LEU A 21 3.01 8.39 1.08
CA LEU A 21 1.98 7.36 1.15
C LEU A 21 1.87 6.59 -0.16
N PHE A 22 1.93 5.26 -0.05
CA PHE A 22 1.73 4.35 -1.18
C PHE A 22 0.24 4.14 -1.44
N ILE A 23 -0.29 4.79 -2.48
CA ILE A 23 -1.70 4.66 -2.87
C ILE A 23 -1.85 3.55 -3.91
N LEU A 24 -2.48 2.44 -3.50
CA LEU A 24 -2.55 1.21 -4.28
C LEU A 24 -3.87 1.04 -5.06
N LYS A 25 -3.76 0.56 -6.30
CA LYS A 25 -4.89 0.16 -7.15
C LYS A 25 -5.23 -1.31 -6.86
N LEU A 26 -6.33 -1.57 -6.14
CA LEU A 26 -6.73 -2.92 -5.72
C LEU A 26 -6.74 -3.95 -6.86
N LYS A 27 -7.20 -3.56 -8.05
CA LYS A 27 -7.29 -4.44 -9.24
C LYS A 27 -5.96 -5.11 -9.62
N CYS A 28 -4.83 -4.58 -9.18
CA CYS A 28 -3.49 -5.10 -9.45
C CYS A 28 -3.06 -6.23 -8.49
N PHE A 29 -3.86 -6.53 -7.47
CA PHE A 29 -3.53 -7.47 -6.41
C PHE A 29 -4.47 -8.68 -6.39
N LYS A 30 -3.92 -9.83 -6.02
CA LYS A 30 -4.68 -11.01 -5.59
C LYS A 30 -4.59 -11.10 -4.08
N LEU A 31 -5.73 -11.16 -3.42
CA LEU A 31 -5.84 -11.14 -1.97
C LEU A 31 -5.99 -12.57 -1.48
N ARG A 32 -5.15 -13.00 -0.54
CA ARG A 32 -5.24 -14.32 0.07
C ARG A 32 -5.83 -14.19 1.46
N ASN A 33 -6.93 -14.90 1.71
CA ASN A 33 -7.44 -15.08 3.05
C ASN A 33 -6.49 -16.02 3.82
N MET A 34 -5.84 -15.51 4.86
CA MET A 34 -4.83 -16.26 5.61
C MET A 34 -5.40 -17.42 6.43
N ARG A 35 -6.69 -17.39 6.78
CA ARG A 35 -7.36 -18.47 7.54
C ARG A 35 -7.78 -19.64 6.64
N THR A 36 -8.33 -19.34 5.46
CA THR A 36 -8.92 -20.35 4.56
C THR A 36 -8.02 -20.70 3.37
N GLY A 37 -7.00 -19.89 3.09
CA GLY A 37 -6.13 -20.03 1.93
C GLY A 37 -6.74 -19.56 0.60
N VAL A 38 -8.05 -19.24 0.57
CA VAL A 38 -8.78 -18.79 -0.61
C VAL A 38 -8.16 -17.50 -1.16
N VAL A 39 -7.97 -17.47 -2.48
CA VAL A 39 -7.44 -16.31 -3.19
C VAL A 39 -8.57 -15.66 -3.99
N SER A 40 -8.80 -14.36 -3.77
CA SER A 40 -9.78 -13.56 -4.51
C SER A 40 -9.11 -12.38 -5.21
N GLN A 41 -9.83 -11.79 -6.16
CA GLN A 41 -9.42 -10.57 -6.85
C GLN A 41 -10.65 -9.67 -7.00
N HIS A 42 -10.49 -8.40 -6.62
CA HIS A 42 -11.56 -7.41 -6.59
C HIS A 42 -11.16 -6.19 -7.42
N LYS A 43 -12.13 -5.50 -8.03
CA LYS A 43 -11.86 -4.34 -8.89
C LYS A 43 -11.94 -3.02 -8.12
N LYS A 44 -12.87 -2.92 -7.16
CA LYS A 44 -13.07 -1.74 -6.32
C LYS A 44 -12.84 -2.09 -4.85
N TRP A 45 -12.32 -1.13 -4.08
CA TRP A 45 -12.13 -1.28 -2.64
C TRP A 45 -13.46 -1.56 -1.92
N LEU A 46 -14.57 -1.02 -2.40
CA LEU A 46 -15.92 -1.31 -1.88
C LEU A 46 -16.37 -2.77 -2.05
N ASP A 47 -15.72 -3.54 -2.93
CA ASP A 47 -16.11 -4.93 -3.19
C ASP A 47 -15.41 -5.92 -2.25
N VAL A 48 -14.52 -5.47 -1.36
CA VAL A 48 -13.78 -6.36 -0.47
C VAL A 48 -14.66 -6.79 0.71
N PRO A 49 -14.65 -8.08 1.10
CA PRO A 49 -15.53 -8.62 2.13
C PRO A 49 -14.95 -8.41 3.55
N TYR A 50 -14.31 -7.27 3.79
CA TYR A 50 -13.71 -6.90 5.06
C TYR A 50 -13.60 -5.38 5.16
N ASP A 51 -13.65 -4.87 6.39
CA ASP A 51 -13.56 -3.44 6.63
C ASP A 51 -12.12 -2.96 6.45
N VAL A 52 -11.96 -1.90 5.66
CA VAL A 52 -10.70 -1.15 5.54
C VAL A 52 -10.83 0.05 6.47
N PRO A 53 -10.04 0.14 7.54
CA PRO A 53 -10.14 1.26 8.47
C PRO A 53 -9.80 2.57 7.77
N GLU A 54 -10.59 3.60 8.05
CA GLU A 54 -10.24 4.97 7.66
C GLU A 54 -9.10 5.47 8.54
N LEU A 55 -8.12 6.13 7.94
CA LEU A 55 -6.99 6.73 8.63
C LEU A 55 -7.14 8.24 8.59
N GLY A 56 -7.06 8.88 9.75
CA GLY A 56 -7.01 10.33 9.87
C GLY A 56 -5.57 10.88 9.71
N PRO A 57 -5.41 12.21 9.53
CA PRO A 57 -4.09 12.84 9.52
C PRO A 57 -3.24 12.51 10.76
N GLU A 58 -3.88 12.36 11.93
CA GLU A 58 -3.24 11.99 13.20
C GLU A 58 -2.68 10.56 13.22
N ASP A 59 -3.13 9.70 12.31
CA ASP A 59 -2.70 8.31 12.21
C ASP A 59 -1.50 8.15 11.28
N ILE A 60 -1.35 9.07 10.31
CA ILE A 60 -0.29 9.02 9.31
C ILE A 60 1.11 8.92 9.97
N PRO A 61 1.50 9.76 10.94
CA PRO A 61 2.80 9.65 11.60
C PRO A 61 2.98 8.37 12.44
N LYS A 62 1.88 7.75 12.88
CA LYS A 62 1.92 6.53 13.70
C LYS A 62 2.24 5.30 12.86
N TYR A 63 1.65 5.22 11.67
CA TYR A 63 1.74 4.06 10.79
C TYR A 63 2.83 4.18 9.73
N PHE A 64 3.16 5.40 9.34
CA PHE A 64 4.09 5.68 8.25
C PHE A 64 5.19 6.60 8.77
N ARG A 65 6.27 6.00 9.31
CA ARG A 65 7.50 6.75 9.58
C ARG A 65 8.28 6.87 8.29
N ASN A 66 8.76 8.07 7.99
CA ASN A 66 9.71 8.28 6.90
C ASN A 66 10.96 7.42 7.14
N GLU A 67 11.23 6.46 6.26
CA GLU A 67 12.58 5.89 6.12
C GLU A 67 13.45 6.90 5.34
N THR A 68 13.72 8.08 5.92
CA THR A 68 14.79 8.97 5.41
C THR A 68 16.15 8.69 6.05
N GLU A 69 16.28 7.60 6.82
CA GLU A 69 17.57 7.15 7.36
C GLU A 69 17.83 5.69 7.00
N GLY A 70 18.38 5.46 5.80
CA GLY A 70 18.71 4.10 5.39
C GLY A 70 19.21 3.92 3.96
N ASN A 71 20.16 4.76 3.51
CA ASN A 71 21.25 4.38 2.60
C ASN A 71 22.11 5.61 2.27
N ALA A 72 22.87 6.08 3.25
CA ALA A 72 24.20 6.59 2.93
C ALA A 72 25.11 5.36 2.83
N SER A 73 25.33 4.85 1.62
CA SER A 73 26.51 4.02 1.34
C SER A 73 27.70 4.98 1.25
N PRO A 74 28.73 4.86 2.10
CA PRO A 74 30.03 5.44 1.78
C PRO A 74 30.62 4.69 0.58
N GLU A 75 31.37 5.44 -0.22
CA GLU A 75 32.13 4.99 -1.40
C GLU A 75 33.01 3.76 -1.16
#